data_AF-A0A254Q553-F1
#
_entry.id   AF-A0A254Q553-F1
#
_cell.length_a   1.000
_cell.length_b   1.000
_cell.length_c   1.000
_cell.angle_alpha   90.00
_cell.angle_beta   90.00
_cell.angle_gamma   90.00
#
_symmetry.space_group_name_H-M   'P 1'
#
loop_
_entity.id
_entity.type
_entity.pdbx_description
1 polymer ?
#
loop_
_entity_poly.entity_id
_entity_poly.type
_entity_poly.pdbx_seq_one_letter_code
_entity_poly.pdbx_strand_id
1 'polypeptide(L)'
;MQKCLTLFLSVLALHLGSTAQAAEAPACMNGASEKNLKLYNSFKDNADPLKRTFISETSSKKGSPACEMPGNVAKQIKDLKEISKAAGSAPENDGIWDLDDSAKSPSQLPSLIKRECINASLMRDPGQKGYACSATKKSTDQDIEIPYGQVGGKTQQCITADMVSYIQFAVNSAIKCLSDDNPVDARVIYQKFNNETGFNYSIAWNGGAGIGQMTNIAVEEIADGAGRPIIENVAKSSKHSCQGFKDVAKSDLGKRPKISSSNYCDYVSAGDGLARNLMYGIAYYIHMRDSIIGPKLFDENRELSKNREIVSALTAVSYGAEGIKKARALADKASLYTAKNNPCKGKLTPDKCYLKMIQGSSVYLKAIRGKMGEMYCLKDGIEPSSSECKNKKAALTDKQLGANECVKPL
;
A
#
# COMPACT_ATOMS: atom_id res chain seq x y z
N MET A 1 43.22 -13.22 44.80
CA MET A 1 42.36 -14.18 44.06
C MET A 1 40.94 -13.63 44.05
N GLN A 2 40.30 -13.76 42.89
CA GLN A 2 39.01 -13.23 42.41
C GLN A 2 38.02 -12.58 43.41
N LYS A 3 37.69 -11.31 43.09
CA LYS A 3 36.45 -10.63 43.49
C LYS A 3 35.29 -11.15 42.64
N CYS A 4 34.15 -11.37 43.27
CA CYS A 4 32.88 -11.62 42.62
C CYS A 4 31.86 -10.58 43.12
N LEU A 5 30.94 -10.21 42.22
CA LEU A 5 29.60 -9.71 42.54
C LEU A 5 29.42 -8.20 42.84
N THR A 6 29.39 -7.38 41.78
CA THR A 6 28.31 -6.40 41.59
C THR A 6 28.26 -5.98 40.11
N LEU A 7 27.27 -6.46 39.34
CA LEU A 7 26.97 -5.92 38.01
C LEU A 7 25.45 -5.80 37.87
N PHE A 8 24.93 -4.64 38.23
CA PHE A 8 23.60 -4.15 37.91
C PHE A 8 23.77 -2.71 37.40
N LEU A 9 23.02 -2.36 36.36
CA LEU A 9 22.98 -1.07 35.64
C LEU A 9 24.12 -0.77 34.65
N SER A 10 23.88 -1.08 33.37
CA SER A 10 24.12 -0.16 32.23
C SER A 10 23.59 -0.76 30.91
N VAL A 11 22.27 -0.87 30.78
CA VAL A 11 21.60 -0.97 29.47
C VAL A 11 21.04 0.42 29.15
N LEU A 12 21.92 1.37 28.85
CA LEU A 12 21.52 2.69 28.36
C LEU A 12 22.69 3.45 27.69
N ALA A 13 23.29 2.91 26.65
CA ALA A 13 24.15 3.68 25.74
C ALA A 13 24.49 2.86 24.50
N LEU A 14 23.62 2.90 23.48
CA LEU A 14 23.97 2.60 22.07
C LEU A 14 22.86 3.20 21.17
N HIS A 15 22.75 4.53 21.22
CA HIS A 15 22.06 5.36 20.24
C HIS A 15 22.97 6.56 19.89
N LEU A 16 24.19 6.24 19.46
CA LEU A 16 25.07 7.17 18.76
C LEU A 16 25.41 6.57 17.40
N GLY A 17 24.38 6.46 16.55
CA GLY A 17 24.54 6.23 15.13
C GLY A 17 24.69 7.57 14.44
N SER A 18 25.92 7.87 14.01
CA SER A 18 26.28 8.65 12.81
C SER A 18 25.15 9.53 12.24
N THR A 19 25.23 10.84 12.48
CA THR A 19 24.60 11.84 11.62
C THR A 19 25.38 11.91 10.30
N ALA A 20 25.25 10.90 9.45
CA ALA A 20 25.58 11.05 8.05
C ALA A 20 24.64 12.15 7.51
N GLN A 21 25.20 13.24 7.00
CA GLN A 21 24.44 14.22 6.21
C GLN A 21 23.61 13.46 5.21
N ALA A 22 22.28 13.58 5.31
CA ALA A 22 21.37 12.95 4.37
C ALA A 22 21.75 13.44 2.96
N ALA A 23 22.26 12.53 2.13
CA ALA A 23 22.52 12.82 0.73
C ALA A 23 21.24 13.42 0.11
N GLU A 24 21.40 14.51 -0.64
CA GLU A 24 20.29 15.20 -1.28
C GLU A 24 19.43 14.23 -2.09
N ALA A 25 18.12 14.36 -1.89
CA ALA A 25 17.12 13.59 -2.60
C ALA A 25 17.30 13.75 -4.14
N PRO A 26 17.39 12.67 -4.95
CA PRO A 26 17.56 12.74 -6.41
C PRO A 26 16.60 13.67 -7.15
N ALA A 27 17.03 14.24 -8.27
CA ALA A 27 16.48 15.44 -8.95
C ALA A 27 14.98 15.47 -9.38
N CYS A 28 14.18 14.40 -9.28
CA CYS A 28 12.71 14.57 -9.27
C CYS A 28 12.20 15.12 -7.94
N MET A 29 13.01 15.03 -6.89
CA MET A 29 12.75 15.43 -5.51
C MET A 29 13.33 16.80 -5.15
N ASN A 30 13.80 17.59 -6.11
CA ASN A 30 14.23 18.97 -5.85
C ASN A 30 13.98 19.83 -7.09
N GLY A 31 13.05 20.78 -6.97
CA GLY A 31 12.69 21.75 -8.00
C GLY A 31 11.42 21.39 -8.77
N ALA A 32 10.59 22.40 -9.04
CA ALA A 32 9.53 22.34 -10.04
C ALA A 32 10.15 22.21 -11.44
N SER A 33 10.78 21.07 -11.72
CA SER A 33 11.40 20.79 -13.02
C SER A 33 10.33 20.38 -14.02
N GLU A 34 10.64 20.51 -15.31
CA GLU A 34 9.83 20.03 -16.43
C GLU A 34 9.40 18.55 -16.26
N LYS A 35 10.16 17.75 -15.48
CA LYS A 35 9.81 16.37 -15.12
C LYS A 35 8.63 16.26 -14.14
N ASN A 36 8.47 17.20 -13.21
CA ASN A 36 7.32 17.27 -12.30
C ASN A 36 6.05 17.71 -13.05
N LEU A 37 6.20 18.63 -14.02
CA LEU A 37 5.14 18.98 -14.95
C LEU A 37 4.76 17.80 -15.85
N LYS A 38 5.73 16.99 -16.31
CA LYS A 38 5.47 15.72 -17.02
C LYS A 38 4.82 14.67 -16.13
N LEU A 39 5.11 14.63 -14.83
CA LEU A 39 4.44 13.73 -13.89
C LEU A 39 2.95 14.12 -13.71
N TYR A 40 2.66 15.42 -13.60
CA TYR A 40 1.29 15.96 -13.58
C TYR A 40 0.58 15.74 -14.93
N ASN A 41 1.23 16.14 -16.02
CA ASN A 41 0.71 15.93 -17.37
C ASN A 41 0.59 14.44 -17.67
N SER A 42 1.37 13.51 -17.08
CA SER A 42 1.15 12.08 -17.28
C SER A 42 -0.21 11.61 -16.75
N PHE A 43 -0.75 12.26 -15.70
CA PHE A 43 -2.13 12.00 -15.28
C PHE A 43 -3.16 12.62 -16.24
N LYS A 44 -2.80 13.57 -17.10
CA LYS A 44 -3.64 14.13 -18.18
C LYS A 44 -3.41 13.50 -19.57
N ASP A 45 -2.21 12.98 -19.83
CA ASP A 45 -1.73 12.42 -21.09
C ASP A 45 -2.05 10.92 -21.12
N ASN A 46 -2.81 10.47 -22.12
CA ASN A 46 -3.35 9.10 -22.21
C ASN A 46 -2.31 8.06 -22.68
N ALA A 47 -1.04 8.27 -22.37
CA ALA A 47 0.04 7.56 -23.01
C ALA A 47 0.29 6.15 -22.43
N ASP A 48 0.05 5.91 -21.14
CA ASP A 48 0.48 4.67 -20.48
C ASP A 48 -0.61 3.56 -20.44
N PRO A 49 -0.21 2.26 -20.49
CA PRO A 49 -1.15 1.13 -20.57
C PRO A 49 -2.12 1.02 -19.38
N LEU A 50 -1.64 1.26 -18.15
CA LEU A 50 -2.44 1.12 -16.93
C LEU A 50 -3.56 2.16 -16.91
N LYS A 51 -3.25 3.40 -17.25
CA LYS A 51 -4.23 4.49 -17.37
C LYS A 51 -5.17 4.33 -18.55
N ARG A 52 -4.70 3.84 -19.70
CA ARG A 52 -5.58 3.49 -20.83
C ARG A 52 -6.62 2.45 -20.43
N THR A 53 -6.21 1.44 -19.67
CA THR A 53 -7.13 0.42 -19.13
C THR A 53 -8.18 1.08 -18.23
N PHE A 54 -7.75 1.92 -17.28
CA PHE A 54 -8.65 2.68 -16.41
C PHE A 54 -9.67 3.52 -17.19
N ILE A 55 -9.22 4.29 -18.19
CA ILE A 55 -10.10 5.13 -19.01
C ILE A 55 -11.08 4.26 -19.81
N SER A 56 -10.63 3.14 -20.36
CA SER A 56 -11.50 2.24 -21.11
C SER A 56 -12.62 1.66 -20.25
N GLU A 57 -12.33 1.25 -19.02
CA GLU A 57 -13.32 0.69 -18.10
C GLU A 57 -14.31 1.74 -17.60
N THR A 58 -13.83 2.95 -17.32
CA THR A 58 -14.67 4.05 -16.84
C THR A 58 -15.55 4.64 -17.95
N SER A 59 -15.04 4.70 -19.19
CA SER A 59 -15.79 5.20 -20.36
C SER A 59 -16.84 4.21 -20.89
N SER A 60 -16.69 2.92 -20.59
CA SER A 60 -17.61 1.86 -21.04
C SER A 60 -18.95 1.84 -20.27
N LYS A 61 -19.07 2.60 -19.17
CA LYS A 61 -20.34 2.77 -18.46
C LYS A 61 -21.23 3.75 -19.23
N LYS A 62 -22.18 3.23 -20.02
CA LYS A 62 -23.31 4.02 -20.58
C LYS A 62 -24.06 4.68 -19.43
N GLY A 63 -23.80 5.96 -19.18
CA GLY A 63 -24.45 6.75 -18.13
C GLY A 63 -23.56 7.75 -17.40
N SER A 64 -22.26 7.82 -17.66
CA SER A 64 -21.41 8.93 -17.17
C SER A 64 -21.30 10.03 -18.22
N PRO A 65 -21.30 11.32 -17.83
CA PRO A 65 -21.31 12.42 -18.78
C PRO A 65 -20.01 12.37 -19.59
N ALA A 66 -20.16 12.38 -20.91
CA ALA A 66 -19.07 12.55 -21.84
C ALA A 66 -18.24 13.78 -21.41
N CYS A 67 -16.92 13.70 -21.58
CA CYS A 67 -16.03 14.85 -21.51
C CYS A 67 -16.49 15.89 -22.53
N GLU A 68 -17.41 16.77 -22.17
CA GLU A 68 -17.61 18.04 -22.87
C GLU A 68 -16.45 18.96 -22.47
N MET A 69 -15.67 19.38 -23.46
CA MET A 69 -14.72 20.48 -23.31
C MET A 69 -15.43 21.72 -22.76
N PRO A 70 -14.75 22.58 -21.98
CA PRO A 70 -15.42 23.61 -21.19
C PRO A 70 -16.05 24.67 -22.10
N GLY A 71 -17.36 24.58 -22.24
CA GLY A 71 -18.24 25.62 -22.76
C GLY A 71 -19.16 26.12 -21.67
N ASN A 72 -18.89 27.34 -21.19
CA ASN A 72 -19.80 28.22 -20.45
C ASN A 72 -19.99 27.95 -18.93
N VAL A 73 -19.37 28.81 -18.13
CA VAL A 73 -19.27 28.83 -16.65
C VAL A 73 -20.63 28.87 -15.93
N ALA A 74 -21.69 29.32 -16.58
CA ALA A 74 -23.02 29.39 -15.99
C ALA A 74 -23.72 28.03 -15.81
N LYS A 75 -23.33 26.99 -16.58
CA LYS A 75 -23.92 25.64 -16.49
C LYS A 75 -23.31 24.82 -15.35
N GLN A 76 -22.03 25.02 -15.05
CA GLN A 76 -21.28 24.32 -14.00
C GLN A 76 -21.79 24.58 -12.57
N ILE A 77 -22.35 25.75 -12.28
CA ILE A 77 -22.91 26.07 -10.95
C ILE A 77 -24.22 25.31 -10.68
N LYS A 78 -24.97 24.98 -11.74
CA LYS A 78 -26.19 24.16 -11.62
C LYS A 78 -25.83 22.68 -11.42
N ASP A 79 -24.78 22.21 -12.09
CA ASP A 79 -24.27 20.84 -11.95
C ASP A 79 -23.65 20.57 -10.56
N LEU A 80 -23.01 21.55 -9.93
CA LEU A 80 -22.47 21.39 -8.55
C LEU A 80 -23.55 21.13 -7.48
N LYS A 81 -24.77 21.68 -7.66
CA LYS A 81 -25.91 21.40 -6.76
C LYS A 81 -26.58 20.05 -7.06
N GLU A 82 -26.43 19.52 -8.27
CA GLU A 82 -26.87 18.16 -8.61
C GLU A 82 -25.83 17.12 -8.19
N ILE A 83 -24.53 17.42 -8.28
CA ILE A 83 -23.43 16.58 -7.78
C ILE A 83 -23.50 16.43 -6.25
N SER A 84 -23.90 17.47 -5.51
CA SER A 84 -24.11 17.34 -4.05
C SER A 84 -25.33 16.47 -3.70
N LYS A 85 -26.29 16.31 -4.61
CA LYS A 85 -27.40 15.35 -4.46
C LYS A 85 -26.99 13.93 -4.91
N ALA A 86 -26.12 13.81 -5.92
CA ALA A 86 -25.58 12.53 -6.38
C ALA A 86 -24.49 11.95 -5.46
N ALA A 87 -23.87 12.76 -4.59
CA ALA A 87 -22.96 12.29 -3.55
C ALA A 87 -23.63 11.41 -2.47
N GLY A 88 -24.97 11.37 -2.45
CA GLY A 88 -25.76 10.42 -1.64
C GLY A 88 -26.03 9.07 -2.34
N SER A 89 -25.78 8.96 -3.64
CA SER A 89 -25.83 7.69 -4.37
C SER A 89 -24.42 7.10 -4.49
N ALA A 90 -24.17 6.01 -3.78
CA ALA A 90 -22.97 5.22 -3.96
C ALA A 90 -22.84 4.83 -5.44
N PRO A 91 -21.68 5.04 -6.10
CA PRO A 91 -21.45 4.37 -7.37
C PRO A 91 -21.34 2.87 -7.06
N GLU A 92 -22.40 2.13 -7.38
CA GLU A 92 -22.32 0.68 -7.46
C GLU A 92 -21.18 0.32 -8.43
N ASN A 93 -20.32 -0.56 -7.92
CA ASN A 93 -19.04 -0.88 -8.51
C ASN A 93 -19.22 -2.23 -9.22
N ASP A 94 -19.96 -2.17 -10.32
CA ASP A 94 -20.49 -3.27 -11.16
C ASP A 94 -19.76 -3.39 -12.52
N GLY A 95 -18.58 -2.78 -12.66
CA GLY A 95 -17.81 -2.82 -13.90
C GLY A 95 -17.20 -4.20 -14.17
N ILE A 96 -17.77 -4.93 -15.12
CA ILE A 96 -17.19 -6.00 -15.96
C ILE A 96 -15.89 -6.59 -15.39
N TRP A 97 -16.05 -7.55 -14.49
CA TRP A 97 -14.97 -8.36 -13.93
C TRP A 97 -14.93 -9.68 -14.68
N ASP A 98 -13.72 -10.18 -15.01
CA ASP A 98 -13.49 -11.36 -15.87
C ASP A 98 -14.54 -12.47 -15.66
N LEU A 99 -15.26 -12.82 -16.73
CA LEU A 99 -16.30 -13.87 -16.76
C LEU A 99 -15.77 -15.28 -16.39
N ASP A 100 -14.45 -15.44 -16.28
CA ASP A 100 -13.77 -16.71 -15.95
C ASP A 100 -13.68 -16.98 -14.44
N ASP A 101 -14.04 -16.00 -13.60
CA ASP A 101 -14.10 -16.18 -12.15
C ASP A 101 -15.38 -16.95 -11.70
N SER A 102 -16.30 -17.26 -12.62
CA SER A 102 -17.57 -17.96 -12.34
C SER A 102 -17.39 -19.39 -11.80
N ALA A 103 -16.22 -19.99 -12.00
CA ALA A 103 -15.90 -21.33 -11.52
C ALA A 103 -15.23 -21.36 -10.13
N LYS A 104 -14.85 -20.21 -9.57
CA LYS A 104 -14.17 -20.13 -8.26
C LYS A 104 -15.21 -19.92 -7.15
N SER A 105 -15.03 -20.61 -6.01
CA SER A 105 -15.87 -20.35 -4.84
C SER A 105 -15.60 -18.95 -4.25
N PRO A 106 -16.57 -18.32 -3.57
CA PRO A 106 -16.41 -16.97 -3.01
C PRO A 106 -15.22 -16.79 -2.04
N SER A 107 -14.73 -17.88 -1.43
CA SER A 107 -13.55 -17.87 -0.55
C SER A 107 -12.21 -17.89 -1.31
N GLN A 108 -12.25 -18.15 -2.62
CA GLN A 108 -11.11 -18.21 -3.54
C GLN A 108 -10.98 -16.93 -4.38
N LEU A 109 -12.01 -16.08 -4.44
CA LEU A 109 -11.92 -14.79 -5.11
C LEU A 109 -11.11 -13.79 -4.25
N PRO A 110 -10.19 -13.03 -4.85
CA PRO A 110 -9.46 -12.02 -4.10
C PRO A 110 -10.42 -10.94 -3.61
N SER A 111 -10.26 -10.52 -2.35
CA SER A 111 -10.99 -9.36 -1.86
C SER A 111 -10.44 -8.08 -2.52
N LEU A 112 -11.26 -7.05 -2.68
CA LEU A 112 -10.87 -5.76 -3.24
C LEU A 112 -10.90 -4.68 -2.19
N ILE A 113 -9.97 -3.74 -2.29
CA ILE A 113 -9.85 -2.60 -1.41
C ILE A 113 -10.90 -1.55 -1.80
N LYS A 114 -11.63 -1.06 -0.79
CA LYS A 114 -12.68 -0.06 -0.93
C LYS A 114 -12.10 1.35 -1.15
N ARG A 115 -12.80 2.16 -1.96
CA ARG A 115 -12.34 3.49 -2.40
C ARG A 115 -12.19 4.45 -1.23
N GLU A 116 -13.17 4.45 -0.34
CA GLU A 116 -13.24 5.33 0.82
C GLU A 116 -12.09 5.07 1.80
N CYS A 117 -11.57 3.85 1.85
CA CYS A 117 -10.40 3.51 2.65
C CYS A 117 -9.11 4.05 2.03
N ILE A 118 -8.94 3.95 0.71
CA ILE A 118 -7.80 4.58 0.00
C ILE A 118 -7.85 6.10 0.15
N ASN A 119 -9.03 6.71 0.00
CA ASN A 119 -9.21 8.15 0.20
C ASN A 119 -8.76 8.59 1.61
N ALA A 120 -9.24 7.91 2.64
CA ALA A 120 -8.86 8.20 4.03
C ALA A 120 -7.38 7.96 4.31
N SER A 121 -6.76 6.95 3.69
CA SER A 121 -5.32 6.70 3.77
C SER A 121 -4.49 7.82 3.14
N LEU A 122 -4.92 8.36 2.00
CA LEU A 122 -4.22 9.43 1.30
C LEU A 122 -4.25 10.75 2.08
N MET A 123 -5.27 10.97 2.92
CA MET A 123 -5.38 12.13 3.82
C MET A 123 -4.42 12.07 5.02
N ARG A 124 -3.77 10.93 5.26
CA ARG A 124 -2.89 10.73 6.40
C ARG A 124 -1.53 11.38 6.17
N ASP A 125 -0.88 11.86 7.22
CA ASP A 125 0.55 12.21 7.16
C ASP A 125 1.39 10.91 7.24
N PRO A 126 2.11 10.50 6.18
CA PRO A 126 3.01 9.34 6.18
C PRO A 126 4.21 9.48 7.12
N GLY A 127 4.36 10.57 7.88
CA GLY A 127 5.38 10.74 8.94
C GLY A 127 6.66 11.42 8.46
N GLN A 128 6.62 12.08 7.30
CA GLN A 128 7.72 12.81 6.67
C GLN A 128 7.26 14.24 6.40
N LYS A 129 7.18 15.08 7.46
CA LYS A 129 6.78 16.50 7.40
C LYS A 129 5.56 16.81 6.50
N GLY A 130 4.35 16.69 7.05
CA GLY A 130 3.29 17.69 6.86
C GLY A 130 2.86 17.92 5.42
N TYR A 131 2.15 16.94 4.91
CA TYR A 131 1.54 16.85 3.60
C TYR A 131 0.17 17.54 3.62
N ALA A 132 0.10 18.82 3.21
CA ALA A 132 -1.17 19.56 3.23
C ALA A 132 -1.50 20.14 1.86
N CYS A 133 -2.64 19.70 1.32
CA CYS A 133 -3.38 20.50 0.35
C CYS A 133 -4.22 21.49 1.14
N SER A 134 -3.77 22.74 1.18
CA SER A 134 -4.53 23.84 1.75
C SER A 134 -5.72 24.13 0.86
N ALA A 135 -6.84 23.45 1.03
CA ALA A 135 -8.14 24.05 0.76
C ALA A 135 -8.39 25.05 1.90
N THR A 136 -7.76 26.23 1.83
CA THR A 136 -8.04 27.31 2.78
C THR A 136 -9.51 27.67 2.61
N LYS A 137 -10.32 27.30 3.61
CA LYS A 137 -11.65 27.84 3.83
C LYS A 137 -11.55 29.37 3.73
N LYS A 138 -12.34 29.94 2.82
CA LYS A 138 -12.47 31.37 2.45
C LYS A 138 -11.48 31.88 1.40
N SER A 139 -11.72 31.54 0.14
CA SER A 139 -11.49 32.49 -0.95
C SER A 139 -12.68 32.41 -1.90
N THR A 140 -13.21 33.57 -2.26
CA THR A 140 -14.24 33.77 -3.28
C THR A 140 -13.68 33.67 -4.70
N ASP A 141 -12.42 33.23 -4.85
CA ASP A 141 -11.79 32.99 -6.14
C ASP A 141 -11.82 31.49 -6.46
N GLN A 142 -12.47 31.19 -7.57
CA GLN A 142 -12.58 29.88 -8.19
C GLN A 142 -11.21 29.20 -8.35
N ASP A 143 -11.16 27.89 -8.07
CA ASP A 143 -10.33 26.89 -8.74
C ASP A 143 -8.89 27.29 -9.11
N ILE A 144 -8.11 27.84 -8.17
CA ILE A 144 -6.66 27.85 -8.33
C ILE A 144 -6.16 26.45 -7.94
N GLU A 145 -6.16 25.52 -8.92
CA GLU A 145 -5.35 24.30 -8.87
C GLU A 145 -3.94 24.73 -8.43
N ILE A 146 -3.51 24.29 -7.24
CA ILE A 146 -2.17 24.59 -6.75
C ILE A 146 -1.17 23.94 -7.73
N PRO A 147 -0.29 24.72 -8.39
CA PRO A 147 0.69 24.16 -9.30
C PRO A 147 1.61 23.18 -8.56
N TYR A 148 1.72 21.98 -9.12
CA TYR A 148 2.54 20.88 -8.63
C TYR A 148 4.01 21.32 -8.56
N GLY A 149 4.60 21.41 -7.36
CA GLY A 149 5.99 21.87 -7.26
C GLY A 149 6.58 22.01 -5.86
N GLN A 150 6.91 20.88 -5.23
CA GLN A 150 8.14 20.59 -4.47
C GLN A 150 7.99 19.16 -3.92
N VAL A 151 8.19 18.17 -4.79
CA VAL A 151 8.47 16.81 -4.30
C VAL A 151 9.81 16.94 -3.58
N GLY A 152 9.85 16.69 -2.27
CA GLY A 152 10.97 17.08 -1.38
C GLY A 152 10.83 18.50 -0.80
N GLY A 153 9.71 18.84 -0.15
CA GLY A 153 9.48 20.18 0.39
C GLY A 153 8.01 20.53 0.58
N LYS A 154 7.71 21.81 0.87
CA LYS A 154 6.44 22.31 1.46
C LYS A 154 5.23 22.39 0.51
N THR A 155 5.10 21.59 -0.54
CA THR A 155 3.87 21.60 -1.38
C THR A 155 3.54 20.22 -1.96
N GLN A 156 2.33 19.74 -1.67
CA GLN A 156 1.80 18.45 -2.13
C GLN A 156 1.03 18.54 -3.44
N GLN A 157 0.86 17.37 -4.08
CA GLN A 157 -0.17 17.13 -5.09
C GLN A 157 -1.55 17.08 -4.43
N CYS A 158 -2.52 17.82 -4.98
CA CYS A 158 -3.91 17.75 -4.53
C CYS A 158 -4.50 16.38 -4.83
N ILE A 159 -4.93 15.67 -3.77
CA ILE A 159 -5.65 14.40 -3.91
C ILE A 159 -7.03 14.72 -4.50
N THR A 160 -7.23 14.37 -5.77
CA THR A 160 -8.53 14.49 -6.44
C THR A 160 -9.30 13.17 -6.38
N ALA A 161 -10.62 13.22 -6.60
CA ALA A 161 -11.44 12.01 -6.69
C ALA A 161 -10.98 11.07 -7.82
N ASP A 162 -10.45 11.62 -8.91
CA ASP A 162 -9.91 10.84 -10.03
C ASP A 162 -8.62 10.13 -9.65
N MET A 163 -7.72 10.79 -8.91
CA MET A 163 -6.51 10.14 -8.40
C MET A 163 -6.85 8.99 -7.45
N VAL A 164 -7.81 9.17 -6.55
CA VAL A 164 -8.27 8.10 -5.65
C VAL A 164 -8.84 6.93 -6.46
N SER A 165 -9.66 7.22 -7.47
CA SER A 165 -10.29 6.19 -8.32
C SER A 165 -9.25 5.44 -9.15
N TYR A 166 -8.26 6.15 -9.70
CA TYR A 166 -7.15 5.57 -10.44
C TYR A 166 -6.27 4.68 -9.55
N ILE A 167 -5.90 5.14 -8.34
CA ILE A 167 -5.14 4.34 -7.38
C ILE A 167 -5.92 3.10 -6.97
N GLN A 168 -7.22 3.24 -6.68
CA GLN A 168 -8.07 2.10 -6.35
C GLN A 168 -8.11 1.07 -7.48
N PHE A 169 -8.35 1.53 -8.70
CA PHE A 169 -8.35 0.68 -9.89
C PHE A 169 -7.01 -0.04 -10.04
N ALA A 170 -5.89 0.69 -9.98
CA ALA A 170 -4.57 0.14 -10.16
C ALA A 170 -4.23 -0.92 -9.10
N VAL A 171 -4.47 -0.63 -7.83
CA VAL A 171 -4.19 -1.57 -6.73
C VAL A 171 -5.03 -2.83 -6.84
N ASN A 172 -6.33 -2.68 -7.09
CA ASN A 172 -7.23 -3.83 -7.20
C ASN A 172 -6.93 -4.67 -8.45
N SER A 173 -6.55 -4.04 -9.56
CA SER A 173 -6.11 -4.74 -10.77
C SER A 173 -4.83 -5.53 -10.51
N ALA A 174 -3.86 -4.94 -9.79
CA ALA A 174 -2.63 -5.64 -9.42
C ALA A 174 -2.89 -6.83 -8.50
N ILE A 175 -3.74 -6.66 -7.47
CA ILE A 175 -4.14 -7.75 -6.56
C ILE A 175 -4.75 -8.90 -7.37
N LYS A 176 -5.70 -8.62 -8.27
CA LYS A 176 -6.34 -9.63 -9.11
C LYS A 176 -5.33 -10.34 -10.02
N CYS A 177 -4.55 -9.55 -10.75
CA CYS A 177 -3.57 -10.06 -11.70
C CYS A 177 -2.57 -11.03 -11.04
N LEU A 178 -2.18 -10.76 -9.79
CA LEU A 178 -1.17 -11.52 -9.05
C LEU A 178 -1.75 -12.62 -8.15
N SER A 179 -3.08 -12.75 -8.05
CA SER A 179 -3.73 -13.67 -7.10
C SER A 179 -3.98 -15.08 -7.60
N ASP A 180 -3.83 -15.37 -8.89
CA ASP A 180 -4.32 -16.65 -9.44
C ASP A 180 -3.61 -17.87 -8.89
N ASP A 181 -2.29 -17.92 -9.00
CA ASP A 181 -1.51 -19.05 -8.48
C ASP A 181 -1.36 -18.97 -6.96
N ASN A 182 -1.49 -17.74 -6.42
CA ASN A 182 -1.05 -17.39 -5.08
C ASN A 182 -1.97 -16.31 -4.48
N PRO A 183 -3.16 -16.68 -3.95
CA PRO A 183 -4.19 -15.72 -3.53
C PRO A 183 -3.64 -14.61 -2.64
N VAL A 184 -3.71 -13.36 -3.11
CA VAL A 184 -3.20 -12.21 -2.37
C VAL A 184 -4.25 -11.75 -1.37
N ASP A 185 -3.88 -11.62 -0.10
CA ASP A 185 -4.77 -11.05 0.91
C ASP A 185 -4.74 -9.52 0.80
N ALA A 186 -5.79 -8.95 0.20
CA ALA A 186 -5.95 -7.51 0.02
C ALA A 186 -5.90 -6.72 1.33
N ARG A 187 -6.24 -7.32 2.47
CA ARG A 187 -6.12 -6.66 3.78
C ARG A 187 -4.68 -6.35 4.12
N VAL A 188 -3.78 -7.28 3.78
CA VAL A 188 -2.35 -7.15 4.05
C VAL A 188 -1.72 -6.13 3.11
N ILE A 189 -2.09 -6.17 1.83
CA ILE A 189 -1.66 -5.16 0.86
C ILE A 189 -2.15 -3.78 1.28
N TYR A 190 -3.41 -3.66 1.72
CA TYR A 190 -3.96 -2.42 2.24
C TYR A 190 -3.18 -1.91 3.46
N GLN A 191 -2.98 -2.75 4.47
CA GLN A 191 -2.24 -2.41 5.67
C GLN A 191 -0.81 -1.97 5.35
N LYS A 192 -0.14 -2.67 4.43
CA LYS A 192 1.21 -2.33 3.98
C LYS A 192 1.23 -0.96 3.32
N PHE A 193 0.51 -0.76 2.22
CA PHE A 193 0.55 0.51 1.49
C PHE A 193 0.02 1.69 2.31
N ASN A 194 -0.99 1.45 3.16
CA ASN A 194 -1.42 2.45 4.13
C ASN A 194 -0.29 2.81 5.09
N ASN A 195 0.47 1.86 5.62
CA ASN A 195 1.57 2.14 6.55
C ASN A 195 2.76 2.83 5.86
N GLU A 196 3.16 2.37 4.69
CA GLU A 196 4.34 2.87 3.96
C GLU A 196 4.14 4.31 3.46
N THR A 197 3.02 4.58 2.77
CA THR A 197 2.82 5.86 2.06
C THR A 197 1.43 6.46 2.22
N GLY A 198 0.50 5.74 2.85
CA GLY A 198 -0.91 6.14 2.79
C GLY A 198 -1.46 6.06 1.36
N PHE A 199 -0.96 5.12 0.54
CA PHE A 199 -1.27 4.99 -0.89
C PHE A 199 -0.67 6.05 -1.82
N ASN A 200 0.14 6.97 -1.31
CA ASN A 200 0.75 7.99 -2.15
C ASN A 200 1.94 7.42 -2.95
N TYR A 201 1.73 7.24 -4.25
CA TYR A 201 2.74 6.69 -5.16
C TYR A 201 3.84 7.68 -5.55
N SER A 202 3.69 8.97 -5.24
CA SER A 202 4.71 9.98 -5.53
C SER A 202 5.71 10.15 -4.37
N ILE A 203 5.61 9.34 -3.32
CA ILE A 203 6.52 9.40 -2.16
C ILE A 203 7.77 8.60 -2.42
N ALA A 204 8.89 9.20 -2.06
CA ALA A 204 10.19 8.68 -2.39
C ALA A 204 11.21 9.20 -1.35
N TRP A 205 12.08 8.34 -0.85
CA TRP A 205 13.18 8.71 0.06
C TRP A 205 14.31 7.67 0.00
N ASN A 206 15.44 7.95 0.65
CA ASN A 206 16.68 7.15 0.54
C ASN A 206 16.51 5.64 0.79
N GLY A 207 15.44 5.20 1.46
CA GLY A 207 15.15 3.79 1.72
C GLY A 207 14.13 3.11 0.80
N GLY A 208 13.40 3.84 -0.05
CA GLY A 208 12.39 3.24 -0.91
C GLY A 208 11.61 4.22 -1.79
N ALA A 209 11.04 3.73 -2.88
CA ALA A 209 10.28 4.52 -3.85
C ALA A 209 8.83 4.04 -3.96
N GLY A 210 7.91 4.98 -4.18
CA GLY A 210 6.53 4.75 -4.59
C GLY A 210 5.61 4.15 -3.52
N ILE A 211 4.43 3.72 -3.94
CA ILE A 211 3.33 3.33 -3.03
C ILE A 211 3.72 2.22 -2.03
N GLY A 212 4.56 1.28 -2.47
CA GLY A 212 5.06 0.17 -1.66
C GLY A 212 6.39 0.43 -0.97
N GLN A 213 7.00 1.61 -1.18
CA GLN A 213 8.35 1.97 -0.72
C GLN A 213 9.40 0.92 -1.15
N MET A 214 9.37 0.56 -2.44
CA MET A 214 10.24 -0.45 -3.02
C MET A 214 11.71 -0.08 -2.88
N THR A 215 12.51 -1.01 -2.35
CA THR A 215 13.96 -0.85 -2.24
C THR A 215 14.65 -1.45 -3.47
N ASN A 216 15.86 -0.97 -3.80
CA ASN A 216 16.64 -1.57 -4.89
C ASN A 216 16.89 -3.07 -4.64
N ILE A 217 17.16 -3.45 -3.39
CA ILE A 217 17.40 -4.84 -2.98
C ILE A 217 16.17 -5.70 -3.31
N ALA A 218 14.97 -5.26 -2.92
CA ALA A 218 13.75 -6.02 -3.19
C ALA A 218 13.45 -6.14 -4.69
N VAL A 219 13.74 -5.09 -5.48
CA VAL A 219 13.60 -5.13 -6.94
C VAL A 219 14.59 -6.13 -7.56
N GLU A 220 15.85 -6.11 -7.11
CA GLU A 220 16.89 -7.03 -7.60
C GLU A 220 16.63 -8.48 -7.18
N GLU A 221 16.21 -8.74 -5.95
CA GLU A 221 15.85 -10.09 -5.47
C GLU A 221 14.72 -10.73 -6.32
N ILE A 222 13.73 -9.92 -6.72
CA ILE A 222 12.67 -10.39 -7.63
C ILE A 222 13.22 -10.60 -9.03
N ALA A 223 14.03 -9.68 -9.55
CA ALA A 223 14.60 -9.78 -10.88
C ALA A 223 15.55 -10.99 -11.05
N ASP A 224 16.28 -11.35 -9.99
CA ASP A 224 17.32 -12.39 -9.95
C ASP A 224 16.79 -13.82 -9.79
N GLY A 225 15.50 -13.98 -9.53
CA GLY A 225 14.86 -15.30 -9.66
C GLY A 225 13.81 -15.59 -8.61
N ALA A 226 13.94 -15.04 -7.40
CA ALA A 226 13.14 -15.48 -6.26
C ALA A 226 11.64 -15.19 -6.43
N GLY A 227 11.29 -14.11 -7.14
CA GLY A 227 9.92 -13.81 -7.60
C GLY A 227 9.81 -13.56 -9.10
N ARG A 228 10.86 -13.84 -9.88
CA ARG A 228 10.86 -13.64 -11.35
C ARG A 228 9.72 -14.40 -12.05
N PRO A 229 9.39 -15.66 -11.70
CA PRO A 229 8.28 -16.38 -12.31
C PRO A 229 6.93 -15.65 -12.18
N ILE A 230 6.72 -14.91 -11.09
CA ILE A 230 5.51 -14.10 -10.90
C ILE A 230 5.43 -13.01 -11.97
N ILE A 231 6.54 -12.32 -12.25
CA ILE A 231 6.61 -11.28 -13.28
C ILE A 231 6.45 -11.88 -14.69
N GLU A 232 7.02 -13.06 -14.92
CA GLU A 232 6.85 -13.81 -16.18
C GLU A 232 5.39 -14.20 -16.42
N ASN A 233 4.66 -14.60 -15.37
CA ASN A 233 3.24 -14.90 -15.46
C ASN A 233 2.43 -13.65 -15.83
N VAL A 234 2.73 -12.49 -15.23
CA VAL A 234 2.11 -11.21 -15.63
C VAL A 234 2.38 -10.89 -17.10
N ALA A 235 3.63 -11.01 -17.56
CA ALA A 235 4.01 -10.71 -18.94
C ALA A 235 3.34 -11.61 -19.99
N LYS A 236 3.02 -12.85 -19.61
CA LYS A 236 2.36 -13.85 -20.47
C LYS A 236 0.84 -13.88 -20.32
N SER A 237 0.30 -13.27 -19.28
CA SER A 237 -1.13 -13.33 -18.95
C SER A 237 -2.01 -12.76 -20.06
N SER A 238 -3.14 -13.44 -20.29
CA SER A 238 -4.25 -12.97 -21.15
C SER A 238 -5.35 -12.28 -20.36
N LYS A 239 -5.29 -12.29 -19.02
CA LYS A 239 -6.34 -11.76 -18.15
C LYS A 239 -6.49 -10.26 -18.29
N HIS A 240 -7.72 -9.77 -18.22
CA HIS A 240 -8.00 -8.35 -18.34
C HIS A 240 -7.32 -7.55 -17.22
N SER A 241 -7.38 -8.07 -15.99
CA SER A 241 -6.71 -7.46 -14.82
C SER A 241 -5.19 -7.29 -14.95
N CYS A 242 -4.53 -8.05 -15.83
CA CYS A 242 -3.08 -7.97 -16.06
C CYS A 242 -2.67 -7.03 -17.20
N GLN A 243 -3.60 -6.55 -18.03
CA GLN A 243 -3.25 -5.81 -19.25
C GLN A 243 -2.45 -4.54 -18.96
N GLY A 244 -2.84 -3.79 -17.93
CA GLY A 244 -2.14 -2.57 -17.50
C GLY A 244 -0.72 -2.80 -16.97
N PHE A 245 -0.33 -4.05 -16.69
CA PHE A 245 0.99 -4.41 -16.14
C PHE A 245 1.88 -5.15 -17.15
N LYS A 246 1.29 -5.70 -18.21
CA LYS A 246 1.93 -6.64 -19.14
C LYS A 246 3.14 -6.04 -19.83
N ASP A 247 3.04 -4.81 -20.32
CA ASP A 247 4.13 -4.16 -21.06
C ASP A 247 5.27 -3.75 -20.12
N VAL A 248 4.94 -3.31 -18.90
CA VAL A 248 5.93 -3.05 -17.85
C VAL A 248 6.67 -4.33 -17.48
N ALA A 249 5.95 -5.45 -17.29
CA ALA A 249 6.54 -6.75 -17.01
C ALA A 249 7.47 -7.23 -18.14
N LYS A 250 7.04 -7.12 -19.40
CA LYS A 250 7.88 -7.46 -20.56
C LYS A 250 9.15 -6.59 -20.63
N SER A 251 9.00 -5.28 -20.44
CA SER A 251 10.12 -4.34 -20.43
C SER A 251 11.12 -4.70 -19.34
N ASP A 252 10.66 -4.93 -18.10
CA ASP A 252 11.52 -5.21 -16.96
C ASP A 252 12.15 -6.63 -17.03
N LEU A 253 11.51 -7.58 -17.71
CA LEU A 253 12.10 -8.90 -17.99
C LEU A 253 13.18 -8.85 -19.07
N GLY A 254 13.03 -7.97 -20.06
CA GLY A 254 14.02 -7.73 -21.13
C GLY A 254 15.18 -6.85 -20.69
N LYS A 255 14.93 -5.91 -19.77
CA LYS A 255 15.94 -5.05 -19.16
C LYS A 255 15.79 -5.09 -17.65
N ARG A 256 16.78 -5.67 -16.97
CA ARG A 256 16.81 -5.78 -15.51
C ARG A 256 16.46 -4.45 -14.84
N PRO A 257 15.39 -4.40 -14.03
CA PRO A 257 15.02 -3.19 -13.31
C PRO A 257 16.03 -2.91 -12.20
N LYS A 258 16.24 -1.64 -11.90
CA LYS A 258 17.11 -1.17 -10.83
C LYS A 258 16.56 0.16 -10.32
N ILE A 259 16.54 0.37 -9.02
CA ILE A 259 16.27 1.69 -8.44
C ILE A 259 17.62 2.38 -8.21
N SER A 260 17.81 3.53 -8.85
CA SER A 260 18.99 4.37 -8.68
C SER A 260 18.60 5.85 -8.70
N SER A 261 19.51 6.72 -8.28
CA SER A 261 19.27 8.17 -8.26
C SER A 261 18.89 8.74 -9.64
N SER A 262 19.34 8.13 -10.75
CA SER A 262 19.11 8.64 -12.10
C SER A 262 17.77 8.23 -12.72
N ASN A 263 17.18 7.11 -12.30
CA ASN A 263 15.92 6.56 -12.82
C ASN A 263 14.82 6.45 -11.76
N TYR A 264 15.03 7.09 -10.62
CA TYR A 264 14.15 7.06 -9.46
C TYR A 264 12.72 7.51 -9.79
N CYS A 265 12.59 8.47 -10.72
CA CYS A 265 11.32 9.04 -11.15
C CYS A 265 10.45 8.02 -11.90
N ASP A 266 11.07 7.01 -12.52
CA ASP A 266 10.38 5.92 -13.22
C ASP A 266 9.65 4.97 -12.25
N TYR A 267 9.83 5.17 -10.94
CA TYR A 267 9.19 4.41 -9.86
C TYR A 267 8.19 5.25 -9.06
N VAL A 268 8.00 6.53 -9.38
CA VAL A 268 7.07 7.40 -8.63
C VAL A 268 6.09 8.17 -9.51
N SER A 269 6.05 7.81 -10.79
CA SER A 269 5.10 8.33 -11.77
C SER A 269 3.77 7.61 -11.76
N ALA A 270 2.74 8.30 -12.26
CA ALA A 270 1.54 7.62 -12.74
C ALA A 270 1.89 6.69 -13.91
N GLY A 271 1.00 5.75 -14.22
CA GLY A 271 1.25 4.69 -15.20
C GLY A 271 2.33 3.71 -14.76
N ASP A 272 3.39 3.59 -15.56
CA ASP A 272 4.45 2.58 -15.41
C ASP A 272 5.10 2.58 -14.01
N GLY A 273 5.27 3.75 -13.39
CA GLY A 273 5.87 3.85 -12.05
C GLY A 273 4.99 3.21 -10.98
N LEU A 274 3.70 3.55 -10.99
CA LEU A 274 2.70 2.90 -10.13
C LEU A 274 2.57 1.41 -10.46
N ALA A 275 2.49 1.05 -11.74
CA ALA A 275 2.39 -0.34 -12.19
C ALA A 275 3.56 -1.18 -11.68
N ARG A 276 4.80 -0.69 -11.83
CA ARG A 276 6.02 -1.33 -11.34
C ARG A 276 6.00 -1.49 -9.83
N ASN A 277 5.60 -0.46 -9.09
CA ASN A 277 5.52 -0.53 -7.63
C ASN A 277 4.52 -1.55 -7.12
N LEU A 278 3.33 -1.59 -7.73
CA LEU A 278 2.30 -2.53 -7.36
C LEU A 278 2.73 -3.96 -7.70
N MET A 279 3.26 -4.15 -8.91
CA MET A 279 3.72 -5.45 -9.39
C MET A 279 4.86 -5.99 -8.54
N TYR A 280 5.95 -5.23 -8.35
CA TYR A 280 7.09 -5.68 -7.55
C TYR A 280 6.77 -5.74 -6.06
N GLY A 281 5.97 -4.81 -5.53
CA GLY A 281 5.60 -4.81 -4.11
C GLY A 281 4.75 -6.01 -3.71
N ILE A 282 3.77 -6.37 -4.55
CA ILE A 282 2.92 -7.55 -4.32
C ILE A 282 3.70 -8.84 -4.64
N ALA A 283 4.49 -8.88 -5.71
CA ALA A 283 5.33 -10.04 -6.02
C ALA A 283 6.35 -10.32 -4.90
N TYR A 284 6.93 -9.28 -4.31
CA TYR A 284 7.82 -9.41 -3.15
C TYR A 284 7.11 -9.97 -1.93
N TYR A 285 5.90 -9.48 -1.65
CA TYR A 285 5.06 -10.03 -0.59
C TYR A 285 4.77 -11.54 -0.81
N ILE A 286 4.35 -11.93 -2.02
CA ILE A 286 4.08 -13.33 -2.37
C ILE A 286 5.34 -14.18 -2.19
N HIS A 287 6.48 -13.75 -2.72
CA HIS A 287 7.74 -14.46 -2.57
C HIS A 287 8.13 -14.66 -1.10
N MET A 288 8.07 -13.59 -0.29
CA MET A 288 8.35 -13.67 1.15
C MET A 288 7.40 -14.65 1.85
N ARG A 289 6.11 -14.59 1.52
CA ARG A 289 5.09 -15.47 2.10
C ARG A 289 5.37 -16.94 1.78
N ASP A 290 5.55 -17.25 0.51
CA ASP A 290 5.49 -18.64 0.02
C ASP A 290 6.84 -19.33 0.02
N SER A 291 7.93 -18.59 -0.15
CA SER A 291 9.28 -19.16 -0.22
C SER A 291 10.07 -19.03 1.08
N ILE A 292 9.67 -18.13 2.00
CA ILE A 292 10.44 -17.85 3.22
C ILE A 292 9.63 -18.11 4.48
N ILE A 293 8.50 -17.43 4.64
CA ILE A 293 7.74 -17.43 5.90
C ILE A 293 6.89 -18.67 6.07
N GLY A 294 6.12 -19.04 5.04
CA GLY A 294 5.26 -20.22 5.03
C GLY A 294 6.03 -21.50 5.33
N PRO A 295 7.10 -21.82 4.57
CA PRO A 295 7.93 -23.01 4.83
C PRO A 295 8.54 -22.99 6.23
N LYS A 296 9.12 -21.86 6.65
CA LYS A 296 9.72 -21.77 7.99
C LYS A 296 8.69 -21.98 9.10
N LEU A 297 7.49 -21.40 8.97
CA LEU A 297 6.44 -21.60 9.96
C LEU A 297 5.89 -23.02 9.92
N PHE A 298 5.86 -23.67 8.77
CA PHE A 298 5.46 -25.08 8.63
C PHE A 298 6.39 -26.01 9.41
N ASP A 299 7.71 -25.79 9.30
CA ASP A 299 8.72 -26.57 10.02
C ASP A 299 8.60 -26.40 11.55
N GLU A 300 8.29 -25.19 12.01
CA GLU A 300 8.16 -24.88 13.45
C GLU A 300 6.80 -25.26 14.04
N ASN A 301 5.72 -25.07 13.27
CA ASN A 301 4.36 -25.37 13.69
C ASN A 301 3.37 -25.47 12.49
N ARG A 302 3.15 -26.71 12.02
CA ARG A 302 2.27 -27.01 10.89
C ARG A 302 0.85 -26.43 11.01
N GLU A 303 0.23 -26.44 12.18
CA GLU A 303 -1.14 -25.91 12.32
C GLU A 303 -1.17 -24.39 12.23
N LEU A 304 -0.19 -23.70 12.80
CA LEU A 304 -0.09 -22.24 12.68
C LEU A 304 0.27 -21.80 11.25
N SER A 305 1.00 -22.62 10.49
CA SER A 305 1.30 -22.35 9.07
C SER A 305 0.05 -22.31 8.18
N LYS A 306 -1.04 -22.96 8.59
CA LYS A 306 -2.33 -22.90 7.88
C LYS A 306 -3.15 -21.65 8.24
N ASN A 307 -2.78 -20.94 9.30
CA ASN A 307 -3.47 -19.74 9.73
C ASN A 307 -3.00 -18.53 8.91
N ARG A 308 -3.86 -18.07 7.98
CA ARG A 308 -3.57 -16.94 7.09
C ARG A 308 -3.22 -15.65 7.82
N GLU A 309 -3.81 -15.37 9.00
CA GLU A 309 -3.52 -14.14 9.74
C GLU A 309 -2.11 -14.16 10.33
N ILE A 310 -1.66 -15.31 10.83
CA ILE A 310 -0.30 -15.48 11.37
C ILE A 310 0.74 -15.38 10.25
N VAL A 311 0.54 -16.12 9.15
CA VAL A 311 1.44 -16.07 7.99
C VAL A 311 1.53 -14.65 7.45
N SER A 312 0.39 -13.96 7.34
CA SER A 312 0.34 -12.57 6.89
C SER A 312 1.05 -11.61 7.84
N ALA A 313 0.87 -11.75 9.15
CA ALA A 313 1.53 -10.91 10.15
C ALA A 313 3.05 -11.09 10.10
N LEU A 314 3.55 -12.32 9.98
CA LEU A 314 4.98 -12.60 9.84
C LEU A 314 5.54 -12.08 8.51
N THR A 315 4.80 -12.25 7.42
CA THR A 315 5.20 -11.74 6.09
C THR A 315 5.25 -10.20 6.08
N ALA A 316 4.33 -9.53 6.76
CA ALA A 316 4.39 -8.08 6.91
C ALA A 316 5.66 -7.63 7.66
N VAL A 317 6.15 -8.43 8.61
CA VAL A 317 7.40 -8.16 9.33
C VAL A 317 8.63 -8.43 8.46
N SER A 318 8.55 -9.29 7.45
CA SER A 318 9.69 -9.78 6.69
C SER A 318 10.22 -8.80 5.62
N TYR A 319 9.88 -7.52 5.69
CA TYR A 319 10.32 -6.54 4.69
C TYR A 319 11.80 -6.18 4.89
N GLY A 320 12.63 -6.48 3.89
CA GLY A 320 14.09 -6.26 3.91
C GLY A 320 14.85 -7.24 4.81
N ALA A 321 16.18 -7.26 4.72
CA ALA A 321 17.03 -8.27 5.36
C ALA A 321 16.82 -8.40 6.88
N GLU A 322 16.75 -7.28 7.61
CA GLU A 322 16.50 -7.29 9.06
C GLU A 322 15.06 -7.70 9.40
N GLY A 323 14.10 -7.33 8.56
CA GLY A 323 12.73 -7.80 8.66
C GLY A 323 12.63 -9.32 8.54
N ILE A 324 13.31 -9.91 7.54
CA ILE A 324 13.37 -11.36 7.33
C ILE A 324 13.94 -12.07 8.56
N LYS A 325 15.09 -11.60 9.07
CA LYS A 325 15.71 -12.15 10.30
C LYS A 325 14.72 -12.11 11.47
N LYS A 326 14.04 -10.98 11.66
CA LYS A 326 13.05 -10.81 12.72
C LYS A 326 11.84 -11.72 12.54
N ALA A 327 11.32 -11.84 11.33
CA ALA A 327 10.18 -12.69 11.03
C ALA A 327 10.52 -14.18 11.26
N ARG A 328 11.72 -14.63 10.85
CA ARG A 328 12.23 -15.97 11.16
C ARG A 328 12.37 -16.21 12.66
N ALA A 329 12.97 -15.28 13.39
CA ALA A 329 13.09 -15.37 14.86
C ALA A 329 11.73 -15.39 15.59
N LEU A 330 10.70 -14.78 15.00
CA LEU A 330 9.33 -14.90 15.50
C LEU A 330 8.72 -16.27 15.14
N ALA A 331 8.96 -16.77 13.91
CA ALA A 331 8.54 -18.09 13.47
C ALA A 331 9.13 -19.22 14.32
N ASP A 332 10.42 -19.13 14.71
CA ASP A 332 11.09 -20.09 15.61
C ASP A 332 10.35 -20.28 16.94
N LYS A 333 9.64 -19.24 17.40
CA LYS A 333 8.87 -19.29 18.65
C LYS A 333 7.53 -20.01 18.49
N ALA A 334 7.09 -20.32 17.28
CA ALA A 334 5.78 -20.93 17.01
C ALA A 334 5.65 -22.34 17.63
N SER A 335 6.76 -23.07 17.75
CA SER A 335 6.83 -24.39 18.40
C SER A 335 6.42 -24.35 19.88
N LEU A 336 6.51 -23.19 20.53
CA LEU A 336 6.09 -22.98 21.92
C LEU A 336 4.55 -22.84 22.06
N TYR A 337 3.83 -22.59 20.97
CA TYR A 337 2.40 -22.29 20.99
C TYR A 337 1.60 -23.50 20.52
N THR A 338 1.49 -24.49 21.40
CA THR A 338 0.69 -25.70 21.20
C THR A 338 -0.47 -25.77 22.19
N ALA A 339 -1.43 -26.67 21.96
CA ALA A 339 -2.53 -26.90 22.91
C ALA A 339 -2.02 -27.26 24.32
N LYS A 340 -0.85 -27.93 24.43
CA LYS A 340 -0.25 -28.35 25.70
C LYS A 340 0.60 -27.27 26.38
N ASN A 341 1.33 -26.47 25.59
CA ASN A 341 2.34 -25.53 26.11
C ASN A 341 1.96 -24.05 25.92
N ASN A 342 0.68 -23.74 25.73
CA ASN A 342 0.22 -22.39 25.43
C ASN A 342 0.56 -21.37 26.55
N PRO A 343 1.43 -20.36 26.28
CA PRO A 343 1.83 -19.37 27.27
C PRO A 343 0.68 -18.49 27.80
N CYS A 344 -0.45 -18.42 27.10
CA CYS A 344 -1.62 -17.64 27.51
C CYS A 344 -2.51 -18.33 28.58
N LYS A 345 -2.07 -19.45 29.17
CA LYS A 345 -2.74 -20.11 30.32
C LYS A 345 -4.25 -20.33 30.12
N GLY A 346 -4.66 -20.75 28.92
CA GLY A 346 -6.05 -21.11 28.60
C GLY A 346 -7.02 -19.97 28.27
N LYS A 347 -6.62 -18.68 28.39
CA LYS A 347 -7.52 -17.54 28.06
C LYS A 347 -7.74 -17.36 26.55
N LEU A 348 -6.81 -17.83 25.74
CA LEU A 348 -6.81 -17.73 24.29
C LEU A 348 -6.38 -19.06 23.70
N THR A 349 -6.90 -19.39 22.53
CA THR A 349 -6.40 -20.51 21.72
C THR A 349 -4.92 -20.26 21.34
N PRO A 350 -4.12 -21.30 21.08
CA PRO A 350 -2.68 -21.15 20.79
C PRO A 350 -2.38 -20.18 19.63
N ASP A 351 -3.19 -20.23 18.57
CA ASP A 351 -3.11 -19.34 17.41
C ASP A 351 -3.36 -17.87 17.77
N LYS A 352 -4.44 -17.57 18.52
CA LYS A 352 -4.74 -16.22 19.00
C LYS A 352 -3.66 -15.70 19.95
N CYS A 353 -3.13 -16.58 20.81
CA CYS A 353 -2.03 -16.24 21.71
C CYS A 353 -0.76 -15.88 20.94
N TYR A 354 -0.40 -16.69 19.94
CA TYR A 354 0.78 -16.49 19.11
C TYR A 354 0.67 -15.22 18.25
N LEU A 355 -0.49 -15.01 17.61
CA LEU A 355 -0.76 -13.81 16.84
C LEU A 355 -0.61 -12.54 17.70
N LYS A 356 -1.17 -12.55 18.91
CA LYS A 356 -1.02 -11.45 19.87
C LYS A 356 0.45 -11.20 20.25
N MET A 357 1.24 -12.26 20.42
CA MET A 357 2.69 -12.13 20.67
C MET A 357 3.42 -11.48 19.49
N ILE A 358 3.16 -11.94 18.26
CA ILE A 358 3.76 -11.36 17.05
C ILE A 358 3.42 -9.86 16.95
N GLN A 359 2.14 -9.51 17.09
CA GLN A 359 1.65 -8.13 17.02
C GLN A 359 2.24 -7.26 18.14
N GLY A 360 2.39 -7.81 19.35
CA GLY A 360 2.99 -7.11 20.49
C GLY A 360 4.51 -6.94 20.40
N SER A 361 5.20 -7.81 19.66
CA SER A 361 6.67 -7.85 19.57
C SER A 361 7.23 -7.08 18.36
N SER A 362 6.39 -6.79 17.36
CA SER A 362 6.81 -6.09 16.16
C SER A 362 6.49 -4.59 16.21
N VAL A 363 7.55 -3.76 16.17
CA VAL A 363 7.42 -2.30 15.98
C VAL A 363 6.67 -1.97 14.68
N TYR A 364 6.93 -2.71 13.61
CA TYR A 364 6.28 -2.51 12.32
C TYR A 364 4.77 -2.81 12.38
N LEU A 365 4.36 -3.92 13.04
CA LEU A 365 2.93 -4.22 13.19
C LEU A 365 2.21 -3.23 14.11
N LYS A 366 2.90 -2.69 15.13
CA LYS A 366 2.38 -1.58 15.94
C LYS A 366 2.17 -0.32 15.11
N ALA A 367 3.11 -0.01 14.22
CA ALA A 367 2.98 1.11 13.29
C ALA A 367 1.78 0.92 12.35
N ILE A 368 1.63 -0.27 11.74
CA ILE A 368 0.45 -0.62 10.94
C ILE A 368 -0.85 -0.35 11.72
N ARG A 369 -0.96 -0.88 12.94
CA ARG A 369 -2.17 -0.67 13.77
C ARG A 369 -2.41 0.81 14.08
N GLY A 370 -1.35 1.57 14.38
CA GLY A 370 -1.44 3.02 14.58
C GLY A 370 -1.95 3.76 13.34
N LYS A 371 -1.39 3.46 12.17
CA LYS A 371 -1.77 4.07 10.88
C LYS A 371 -3.15 3.64 10.40
N MET A 372 -3.57 2.42 10.71
CA MET A 372 -4.96 1.98 10.53
C MET A 372 -5.90 2.79 11.41
N GLY A 373 -5.55 3.02 12.68
CA GLY A 373 -6.34 3.86 13.57
C GLY A 373 -6.44 5.32 13.12
N GLU A 374 -5.36 5.91 12.60
CA GLU A 374 -5.37 7.25 11.98
C GLU A 374 -6.34 7.30 10.78
N MET A 375 -6.26 6.30 9.90
CA MET A 375 -7.13 6.21 8.73
C MET A 375 -8.61 6.15 9.11
N TYR A 376 -9.00 5.37 10.12
CA TYR A 376 -10.40 5.33 10.58
C TYR A 376 -10.88 6.64 11.18
N CYS A 377 -10.00 7.45 11.79
CA CYS A 377 -10.38 8.80 12.21
C CYS A 377 -10.66 9.68 10.98
N LEU A 378 -9.76 9.67 10.00
CA LEU A 378 -9.89 10.47 8.77
C LEU A 378 -11.10 10.08 7.92
N LYS A 379 -11.40 8.78 7.84
CA LYS A 379 -12.59 8.26 7.16
C LYS A 379 -13.88 8.89 7.69
N ASP A 380 -13.90 9.18 8.99
CA ASP A 380 -15.06 9.75 9.68
C ASP A 380 -14.93 11.27 9.87
N GLY A 381 -13.96 11.92 9.20
CA GLY A 381 -13.73 13.37 9.26
C GLY A 381 -13.13 13.86 10.58
N ILE A 382 -12.55 12.96 11.38
CA ILE A 382 -11.98 13.28 12.70
C ILE A 382 -10.47 13.52 12.56
N GLU A 383 -10.04 14.67 13.05
CA GLU A 383 -8.62 15.08 13.07
C GLU A 383 -7.75 14.06 13.85
N PRO A 384 -6.68 13.49 13.26
CA PRO A 384 -5.89 12.41 13.87
C PRO A 384 -5.26 12.73 15.22
N SER A 385 -4.97 14.01 15.47
CA SER A 385 -4.35 14.52 16.70
C SER A 385 -5.35 14.79 17.84
N SER A 386 -6.65 14.82 17.54
CA SER A 386 -7.72 15.15 18.49
C SER A 386 -7.91 14.11 19.61
N SER A 387 -8.47 14.54 20.74
CA SER A 387 -8.91 13.64 21.83
C SER A 387 -10.00 12.67 21.35
N GLU A 388 -10.89 13.12 20.46
CA GLU A 388 -11.90 12.29 19.83
C GLU A 388 -11.28 11.11 19.07
N CYS A 389 -10.27 11.37 18.24
CA CYS A 389 -9.56 10.31 17.53
C CYS A 389 -8.84 9.35 18.50
N LYS A 390 -8.27 9.84 19.61
CA LYS A 390 -7.66 8.96 20.63
C LYS A 390 -8.67 7.99 21.24
N ASN A 391 -9.85 8.49 21.61
CA ASN A 391 -10.94 7.67 22.15
C ASN A 391 -11.45 6.66 21.11
N LYS A 392 -11.61 7.11 19.86
CA LYS A 392 -12.01 6.25 18.75
C LYS A 392 -11.00 5.12 18.52
N LYS A 393 -9.71 5.44 18.44
CA LYS A 393 -8.62 4.47 18.28
C LYS A 393 -8.63 3.40 19.37
N ALA A 394 -8.93 3.78 20.62
CA ALA A 394 -9.04 2.85 21.75
C ALA A 394 -10.27 1.92 21.64
N ALA A 395 -11.33 2.36 20.95
CA ALA A 395 -12.55 1.58 20.73
C ALA A 395 -12.52 0.72 19.45
N LEU A 396 -11.51 0.88 18.58
CA LEU A 396 -11.42 0.11 17.34
C LEU A 396 -11.22 -1.38 17.61
N THR A 397 -11.96 -2.20 16.88
CA THR A 397 -11.87 -3.66 16.96
C THR A 397 -10.66 -4.20 16.20
N ASP A 398 -10.26 -5.44 16.50
CA ASP A 398 -9.23 -6.14 15.71
C ASP A 398 -9.67 -6.36 14.26
N LYS A 399 -10.97 -6.47 13.98
CA LYS A 399 -11.47 -6.53 12.59
C LYS A 399 -11.20 -5.24 11.83
N GLN A 400 -11.40 -4.09 12.48
CA GLN A 400 -11.11 -2.78 11.90
C GLN A 400 -9.60 -2.60 11.69
N LEU A 401 -8.81 -2.83 12.74
CA LEU A 401 -7.35 -2.71 12.66
C LEU A 401 -6.72 -3.75 11.72
N GLY A 402 -7.41 -4.88 11.50
CA GLY A 402 -7.12 -5.91 10.51
C GLY A 402 -7.58 -5.59 9.07
N ALA A 403 -8.12 -4.40 8.82
CA ALA A 403 -8.63 -3.94 7.53
C ALA A 403 -9.81 -4.74 6.94
N ASN A 404 -10.50 -5.56 7.74
CA ASN A 404 -11.63 -6.38 7.27
C ASN A 404 -12.77 -5.53 6.69
N GLU A 405 -13.00 -4.33 7.23
CA GLU A 405 -14.04 -3.43 6.72
C GLU A 405 -13.60 -2.60 5.50
N CYS A 406 -12.30 -2.60 5.20
CA CYS A 406 -11.72 -1.90 4.06
C CYS A 406 -11.54 -2.79 2.83
N VAL A 407 -11.92 -4.06 2.94
CA VAL A 407 -11.97 -4.98 1.81
C VAL A 407 -13.39 -5.49 1.61
N LYS A 408 -13.72 -5.88 0.38
CA LYS A 408 -14.96 -6.60 0.05
C LYS A 408 -14.63 -7.82 -0.80
N PRO A 409 -15.33 -8.96 -0.63
CA PRO A 409 -15.25 -10.05 -1.60
C PRO A 409 -15.62 -9.54 -3.00
N LEU A 410 -15.03 -10.18 -4.00
CA LEU A 410 -15.27 -9.91 -5.42
C LEU A 410 -16.67 -10.33 -5.83
#